data_AF-A0A9P6TF89-F1
#
_entry.id   AF-A0A9P6TF89-F1
#
_cell.length_a   1.000
_cell.length_b   1.000
_cell.length_c   1.000
_cell.angle_alpha   90.00
_cell.angle_beta   90.00
_cell.angle_gamma   90.00
#
_symmetry.space_group_name_H-M   'P 1'
#
loop_
_entity.id
_entity.type
_entity.pdbx_description
1 polymer ?
#
loop_
_entity_poly.entity_id
_entity_poly.type
_entity_poly.pdbx_seq_one_letter_code
_entity_poly.pdbx_strand_id
1 'polypeptide(L)' 'LNVQHNCHNAKCSITCTCYQHVKREETLHKVPEVNHNKTNSYIINSGALYSAEKHHQASKLRWTDVTPTEWATAIALGL' A
#
# COMPACT_ATOMS: atom_id res chain seq x y z
N LEU A 1 3.88 -3.04 3.54
CA LEU A 1 2.52 -2.86 4.10
C LEU A 1 1.74 -1.87 3.24
N ASN A 2 0.68 -2.33 2.57
CA ASN A 2 -0.26 -1.51 1.80
C ASN A 2 -1.60 -1.43 2.49
N VAL A 3 -2.17 -0.24 2.58
CA VAL A 3 -3.47 0.01 3.19
C VAL A 3 -4.32 0.72 2.15
N GLN A 4 -5.41 0.08 1.76
CA GLN A 4 -6.37 0.64 0.82
C GLN A 4 -7.74 0.70 1.49
N HIS A 5 -8.50 1.75 1.20
CA HIS A 5 -9.85 1.86 1.71
C HIS A 5 -10.73 0.78 1.07
N ASN A 6 -11.50 0.06 1.90
CA ASN A 6 -12.46 -0.92 1.40
C ASN A 6 -13.74 -0.20 0.97
N CYS A 7 -13.70 0.40 -0.22
CA CYS A 7 -14.79 1.19 -0.78
C CYS A 7 -16.09 0.40 -0.95
N HIS A 8 -15.98 -0.92 -1.17
CA HIS A 8 -17.14 -1.79 -1.30
C HIS A 8 -17.90 -1.90 0.02
N ASN A 9 -17.22 -2.31 1.10
CA ASN A 9 -17.85 -2.42 2.43
C ASN A 9 -18.28 -1.06 2.98
N ALA A 10 -17.51 -0.02 2.71
CA ALA A 10 -17.82 1.34 3.11
C ALA A 10 -18.95 1.99 2.30
N LYS A 11 -19.41 1.33 1.22
CA LYS A 11 -20.43 1.84 0.29
C LYS A 11 -20.10 3.24 -0.26
N CYS A 12 -18.84 3.46 -0.62
CA CYS A 12 -18.40 4.72 -1.21
C CYS A 12 -19.19 5.02 -2.49
N SER A 13 -19.54 6.29 -2.70
CA SER A 13 -20.21 6.71 -3.92
C SER A 13 -19.19 7.02 -5.02
N ILE A 14 -19.62 6.90 -6.27
CA ILE A 14 -18.88 7.39 -7.43
C ILE A 14 -19.64 8.60 -7.94
N THR A 15 -18.97 9.73 -8.05
CA THR A 15 -19.56 10.97 -8.59
C THR A 15 -18.62 11.55 -9.63
N CYS A 16 -19.17 12.08 -10.71
CA CYS A 16 -18.36 12.77 -11.70
C CYS A 16 -18.09 14.21 -11.22
N THR A 17 -16.95 14.44 -10.58
CA THR A 17 -16.62 15.71 -9.91
C THR A 17 -15.46 16.47 -10.54
N CYS A 18 -14.55 15.80 -11.25
CA CYS A 18 -13.34 16.42 -11.78
C CYS A 18 -13.38 16.56 -13.31
N TYR A 19 -12.97 17.73 -13.81
CA TYR A 19 -12.81 17.99 -15.23
C TYR A 19 -11.47 17.44 -15.70
N GLN A 20 -11.46 16.65 -16.78
CA GLN A 20 -10.19 16.15 -17.32
C GLN A 20 -9.47 17.27 -18.09
N HIS A 21 -8.25 17.61 -17.69
CA HIS A 21 -7.38 18.45 -18.52
C HIS A 21 -6.75 17.59 -19.61
N VAL A 22 -7.24 17.72 -20.84
CA VAL A 22 -6.60 17.15 -22.03
C VAL A 22 -6.02 18.32 -22.83
N LYS A 23 -4.69 18.36 -22.98
CA LYS A 23 -3.98 19.36 -23.81
C LYS A 23 -4.25 20.85 -23.45
N ARG A 24 -4.28 21.19 -22.15
CA ARG A 24 -4.48 22.57 -21.63
C ARG A 24 -5.85 23.21 -21.90
N GLU A 25 -6.83 22.45 -22.40
CA GLU A 25 -8.22 22.87 -22.47
C GLU A 25 -9.04 22.07 -21.44
N GLU A 26 -9.94 22.75 -20.72
CA GLU A 26 -10.91 22.08 -19.85
C GLU A 26 -11.87 21.29 -20.73
N THR A 27 -11.88 19.96 -20.60
CA THR A 27 -12.90 19.15 -21.28
C THR A 27 -14.21 19.26 -20.50
N LEU A 28 -15.34 19.41 -21.20
CA LEU A 28 -16.68 19.45 -20.60
C LEU A 28 -17.11 18.13 -19.94
N HIS A 29 -16.30 17.07 -20.06
CA HIS A 29 -16.61 15.74 -19.55
C HIS A 29 -16.04 15.56 -18.15
N LYS A 30 -16.93 15.40 -17.17
CA LYS A 30 -16.57 15.10 -15.78
C LYS A 30 -16.16 13.62 -15.67
N VAL A 31 -15.01 13.37 -15.07
CA VAL A 31 -14.46 12.03 -14.81
C VAL A 31 -15.07 11.50 -13.51
N PRO A 32 -15.44 10.20 -13.45
CA PRO A 32 -15.88 9.57 -12.22
C PRO A 32 -14.76 9.54 -11.17
N GLU A 33 -15.04 10.04 -9.98
CA GLU A 33 -14.16 9.94 -8.81
C GLU A 33 -14.88 9.20 -7.68
N VAL A 34 -14.11 8.45 -6.89
CA VAL A 34 -14.64 7.76 -5.71
C VAL A 34 -14.70 8.75 -4.55
N ASN A 35 -15.89 9.00 -4.03
CA ASN A 35 -16.10 9.74 -2.80
C ASN A 35 -16.08 8.78 -1.61
N HIS A 36 -14.99 8.85 -0.84
CA HIS A 36 -14.77 7.98 0.31
C HIS A 36 -15.65 8.38 1.49
N ASN A 37 -16.50 7.46 1.95
CA ASN A 37 -17.20 7.62 3.21
C ASN A 37 -16.20 7.56 4.38
N LYS A 38 -16.44 8.37 5.43
CA LYS A 38 -15.62 8.40 6.65
C LYS A 38 -15.87 7.17 7.52
N THR A 39 -15.45 6.00 7.05
CA THR A 39 -15.55 4.73 7.76
C THR A 39 -14.18 4.13 8.00
N ASN A 40 -13.99 3.42 9.10
CA ASN A 40 -12.74 2.70 9.38
C ASN A 40 -12.68 1.34 8.67
N SER A 41 -12.99 1.32 7.37
CA SER A 41 -13.06 0.09 6.57
C SER A 41 -11.86 0.04 5.61
N TYR A 42 -10.88 -0.81 5.92
CA TYR A 42 -9.63 -0.89 5.17
C TYR A 42 -9.25 -2.34 4.86
N ILE A 43 -8.65 -2.55 3.70
CA ILE A 43 -7.97 -3.79 3.32
C ILE A 43 -6.47 -3.55 3.48
N ILE A 44 -5.84 -4.41 4.27
CA ILE A 44 -4.41 -4.35 4.55
C ILE A 44 -3.72 -5.50 3.83
N ASN A 45 -2.78 -5.18 2.95
CA ASN A 45 -1.81 -6.14 2.43
C ASN A 45 -0.52 -6.05 3.25
N SER A 46 -0.36 -6.99 4.17
CA SER A 46 0.81 -7.15 5.05
C SER A 46 2.03 -7.76 4.36
N GLY A 47 1.90 -8.24 3.11
CA GLY A 47 2.97 -8.82 2.30
C GLY A 47 3.50 -7.90 1.20
N ALA A 48 3.09 -6.63 1.15
CA ALA A 48 3.51 -5.71 0.10
C ALA A 48 5.01 -5.33 0.19
N LEU A 49 5.82 -5.81 -0.76
CA LEU A 49 7.29 -5.85 -0.77
C LEU A 49 8.03 -4.51 -0.57
N TYR A 50 7.36 -3.37 -0.68
CA TYR A 50 8.00 -2.05 -0.56
C TYR A 50 8.27 -1.60 0.89
N SER A 51 7.93 -2.41 1.90
CA SER A 51 8.20 -2.05 3.30
C SER A 51 8.43 -3.27 4.19
N ALA A 52 9.61 -3.87 4.04
CA ALA A 52 10.05 -5.03 4.82
C ALA A 52 10.04 -4.75 6.33
N GLU A 53 10.45 -3.56 6.77
CA GLU A 53 10.45 -3.18 8.18
C GLU A 53 9.05 -3.20 8.81
N LYS A 54 8.03 -2.68 8.10
CA LYS A 54 6.64 -2.75 8.58
C LYS A 54 6.13 -4.18 8.62
N HIS A 55 6.65 -5.08 7.78
CA HIS A 55 6.31 -6.50 7.85
C HIS A 55 6.92 -7.16 9.09
N HIS A 56 8.16 -6.81 9.42
CA HIS A 56 8.81 -7.29 10.65
C HIS A 56 8.04 -6.83 11.89
N GLN A 57 7.62 -5.57 11.94
CA GLN A 57 6.82 -5.05 13.05
C GLN A 57 5.44 -5.72 13.15
N ALA A 58 4.76 -5.90 12.02
CA ALA A 58 3.41 -6.50 11.99
C ALA A 58 3.42 -8.00 12.28
N SER A 59 4.48 -8.73 11.92
CA SER A 59 4.56 -10.18 12.09
C SER A 59 4.78 -10.60 13.54
N LYS A 60 5.24 -9.69 14.42
CA LYS A 60 5.62 -9.97 15.82
C LYS A 60 6.59 -11.16 15.95
N LEU A 61 7.30 -11.50 14.88
CA LEU A 61 8.31 -12.54 14.90
C LEU A 61 9.54 -12.02 15.64
N ARG A 62 10.17 -12.90 16.43
CA ARG A 62 11.45 -12.59 17.04
C ARG A 62 12.52 -12.79 15.97
N TRP A 63 13.06 -11.68 15.48
CA TRP A 63 14.24 -11.69 14.63
C TRP A 63 15.46 -11.59 15.54
N THR A 64 16.40 -12.51 15.39
CA THR A 64 17.73 -12.39 15.98
C THR A 64 18.60 -11.60 15.01
N ASP A 65 19.38 -10.66 15.54
CA ASP A 65 20.36 -9.95 14.72
C ASP A 65 21.38 -10.96 14.16
N VAL A 66 21.68 -10.82 12.87
CA VAL A 66 22.70 -11.64 12.22
C VAL A 66 24.06 -11.18 12.72
N THR A 67 24.80 -12.09 13.34
CA THR A 67 26.14 -11.82 13.87
C THR A 67 27.16 -11.65 12.73
N PRO A 68 28.29 -10.97 12.98
CA PRO A 68 29.36 -10.86 11.99
C PRO A 68 29.88 -12.23 11.51
N THR A 69 29.89 -13.24 12.38
CA THR A 69 30.32 -14.60 12.06
C THR A 69 29.35 -15.32 11.12
N GLU A 70 28.04 -15.14 11.34
CA GLU A 70 27.01 -15.69 10.45
C GLU A 70 27.08 -15.04 9.06
N TRP A 71 27.33 -13.72 8.99
CA TRP A 71 27.60 -13.04 7.72
C TRP A 71 28.81 -13.60 6.98
N ALA A 72 29.94 -13.77 7.66
CA ALA A 72 31.14 -14.32 7.06
C ALA A 72 30.92 -15.76 6.55
N THR A 73 30.14 -16.55 7.29
CA THR A 73 29.79 -17.92 6.92
C THR A 73 28.86 -17.96 5.72
N ALA A 74 27.84 -17.10 5.66
CA ALA A 74 26.94 -17.00 4.51
C ALA A 74 27.69 -16.64 3.22
N ILE A 75 28.60 -15.66 3.30
CA ILE A 75 29.44 -15.25 2.17
C ILE A 75 30.34 -16.41 1.71
N ALA A 76 30.94 -17.15 2.65
CA ALA A 76 31.77 -18.31 2.32
C ALA A 76 30.96 -19.45 1.66
N LEU A 77 29.66 -19.56 1.97
CA LEU A 77 28.73 -20.52 1.36
C LEU A 77 28.12 -20.04 0.04
N GLY A 78 28.32 -18.76 -0.34
CA GLY A 78 27.75 -18.17 -1.55
C GLY A 78 26.25 -17.86 -1.46
N LEU A 79 25.75 -17.55 -0.27
CA LEU A 79 24.36 -17.13 0.01
C LEU A 79 24.18 -15.61 -0.07
#